data_AF-A0A7W8Q853-F1
#
_entry.id   AF-A0A7W8Q853-F1
#
_cell.length_a   1.000
_cell.length_b   1.000
_cell.length_c   1.000
_cell.angle_alpha   90.00
_cell.angle_beta   90.00
_cell.angle_gamma   90.00
#
_symmetry.space_group_name_H-M   'P 1'
#
loop_
_entity.id
_entity.type
_entity.pdbx_description
1 polymer ?
#
loop_
_entity_poly.entity_id
_entity_poly.type
_entity_poly.pdbx_seq_one_letter_code
_entity_poly.pdbx_strand_id
1 'polypeptide(L)' 'MKRVRRIAGQVQAIERSLESDADCEKVLHLVAATRGAMNGLLDEIVEAHAREHVAHPDLTASQRKKGVDALVGAIRRYSK' A
#
# COMPACT_ATOMS: atom_id res chain seq x y z
N MET A 1 -1.74 -10.48 -6.84
CA MET A 1 -2.74 -9.91 -7.80
C MET A 1 -4.17 -9.80 -7.25
N LYS A 2 -4.71 -10.80 -6.51
CA LYS A 2 -6.09 -10.75 -5.98
C LYS A 2 -6.39 -9.50 -5.14
N ARG A 3 -5.47 -9.08 -4.25
CA ARG A 3 -5.62 -7.83 -3.45
C ARG A 3 -5.69 -6.57 -4.29
N VAL A 4 -4.77 -6.41 -5.23
CA VAL A 4 -4.73 -5.23 -6.13
C VAL A 4 -6.04 -5.11 -6.91
N ARG A 5 -6.55 -6.20 -7.49
CA ARG A 5 -7.84 -6.19 -8.20
C ARG A 5 -9.00 -5.83 -7.27
N ARG A 6 -8.99 -6.31 -6.03
CA ARG A 6 -10.00 -5.95 -5.01
C ARG A 6 -9.96 -4.45 -4.69
N ILE A 7 -8.77 -3.88 -4.46
CA ILE A 7 -8.60 -2.45 -4.18
C ILE A 7 -9.09 -1.61 -5.36
N ALA A 8 -8.74 -1.99 -6.60
CA ALA A 8 -9.23 -1.30 -7.79
C ALA A 8 -10.78 -1.28 -7.86
N GLY A 9 -11.44 -2.40 -7.54
CA GLY A 9 -12.90 -2.45 -7.46
C GLY A 9 -13.49 -1.55 -6.36
N GLN A 10 -12.80 -1.38 -5.23
CA GLN A 10 -13.21 -0.45 -4.17
C GLN A 10 -13.07 1.01 -4.61
N VAL A 11 -11.99 1.35 -5.32
CA VAL A 11 -11.80 2.70 -5.90
C VAL A 11 -12.90 3.04 -6.90
N GLN A 12 -13.23 2.10 -7.80
CA GLN A 12 -14.34 2.29 -8.74
C GLN A 12 -15.70 2.41 -8.02
N ALA A 13 -15.86 1.78 -6.86
CA ALA A 13 -17.08 1.91 -6.07
C ALA A 13 -17.19 3.29 -5.38
N ILE A 14 -16.05 3.90 -5.00
CA ILE A 14 -16.00 5.28 -4.51
C ILE A 14 -16.43 6.24 -5.61
N GLU A 15 -15.82 6.12 -6.80
CA GLU A 15 -16.14 6.94 -7.98
C GLU A 15 -17.64 6.92 -8.28
N ARG A 16 -18.23 5.73 -8.45
CA ARG A 16 -19.67 5.59 -8.68
C ARG A 16 -20.54 6.20 -7.57
N SER A 17 -20.11 6.08 -6.31
CA SER A 17 -20.88 6.63 -5.19
C SER A 17 -20.89 8.15 -5.21
N LEU A 18 -19.75 8.78 -5.54
CA LEU A 18 -19.64 10.23 -5.72
C LEU A 18 -20.45 10.72 -6.92
N GLU A 19 -20.43 10.01 -8.05
CA GLU A 19 -21.21 10.36 -9.25
C GLU A 19 -22.72 10.23 -9.02
N SER A 20 -23.14 9.27 -8.19
CA SER A 20 -24.56 9.03 -7.89
C SER A 20 -25.12 9.91 -6.76
N ASP A 21 -24.34 10.88 -6.27
CA ASP A 21 -24.68 11.74 -5.12
C ASP A 21 -25.13 10.92 -3.89
N ALA A 22 -24.41 9.82 -3.64
CA ALA A 22 -24.71 8.91 -2.54
C ALA A 22 -24.47 9.57 -1.18
N ASP A 23 -25.16 9.07 -0.16
CA ASP A 23 -25.02 9.54 1.22
C ASP A 23 -23.54 9.62 1.67
N CYS A 24 -23.17 10.74 2.32
CA CYS A 24 -21.81 11.02 2.75
C CYS A 24 -21.25 9.97 3.72
N GLU A 25 -22.08 9.39 4.59
CA GLU A 25 -21.68 8.33 5.52
C GLU A 25 -21.27 7.07 4.75
N LYS A 26 -22.02 6.72 3.70
CA LYS A 26 -21.69 5.59 2.82
C LYS A 26 -20.36 5.80 2.11
N VAL A 27 -20.14 6.99 1.55
CA VAL A 27 -18.87 7.33 0.87
C VAL A 27 -17.71 7.27 1.87
N LEU A 28 -17.88 7.82 3.08
CA LEU A 28 -16.89 7.80 4.14
C LEU A 28 -16.46 6.38 4.51
N HIS A 29 -17.41 5.47 4.72
CA HIS A 29 -17.10 4.07 5.03
C HIS A 29 -16.37 3.35 3.89
N LEU A 30 -16.72 3.67 2.64
CA LEU A 30 -16.08 3.08 1.47
C LEU A 30 -14.62 3.53 1.33
N VAL A 31 -14.36 4.81 1.54
CA VAL A 31 -13.00 5.38 1.56
C VAL A 31 -12.19 4.79 2.71
N ALA A 32 -12.76 4.70 3.92
CA ALA A 32 -12.09 4.11 5.08
C ALA A 32 -11.70 2.63 4.84
N ALA A 33 -12.61 1.83 4.28
CA ALA A 33 -12.34 0.44 3.92
C ALA A 33 -11.25 0.32 2.83
N THR A 34 -11.24 1.23 1.85
CA THR A 34 -10.23 1.26 0.79
C THR A 34 -8.86 1.63 1.33
N ARG A 35 -8.79 2.62 2.24
CA ARG A 35 -7.56 2.99 2.96
C ARG A 35 -6.99 1.80 3.73
N GLY A 36 -7.83 1.08 4.48
CA GLY A 36 -7.40 -0.11 5.22
C GLY A 36 -6.84 -1.20 4.29
N ALA A 37 -7.48 -1.44 3.14
CA ALA A 37 -6.99 -2.41 2.16
C ALA A 37 -5.65 -1.98 1.53
N MET A 38 -5.46 -0.69 1.27
CA MET A 38 -4.19 -0.15 0.79
C MET A 38 -3.07 -0.27 1.82
N ASN A 39 -3.33 0.01 3.09
CA ASN A 39 -2.34 -0.17 4.15
C ASN A 39 -1.88 -1.63 4.24
N GLY A 40 -2.81 -2.59 4.21
CA GLY A 40 -2.44 -4.00 4.22
C GLY A 40 -1.63 -4.44 3.00
N LEU A 41 -1.86 -3.84 1.81
CA LEU A 41 -1.02 -4.08 0.63
C LEU A 41 0.38 -3.49 0.81
N LEU A 42 0.48 -2.29 1.39
CA LEU A 42 1.76 -1.64 1.67
C LEU A 42 2.60 -2.47 2.64
N ASP A 43 2.00 -3.00 3.70
CA ASP A 43 2.68 -3.85 4.69
C ASP A 43 3.31 -5.09 4.02
N GLU A 44 2.56 -5.77 3.14
CA GLU A 44 3.05 -6.93 2.39
C GLU A 44 4.25 -6.58 1.49
N ILE A 45 4.19 -5.43 0.81
CA ILE A 45 5.28 -4.97 -0.08
C ILE A 45 6.51 -4.57 0.74
N VAL A 46 6.31 -3.90 1.89
CA VAL A 46 7.39 -3.54 2.81
C VAL A 46 8.10 -4.78 3.33
N GLU A 47 7.35 -5.80 3.75
CA GLU A 47 7.93 -7.08 4.19
C GLU A 47 8.72 -7.75 3.07
N ALA A 48 8.14 -7.87 1.86
CA ALA A 48 8.82 -8.46 0.72
C ALA A 48 10.13 -7.74 0.39
N HIS A 49 10.11 -6.41 0.35
CA HIS A 49 11.30 -5.59 0.12
C HIS A 49 12.35 -5.78 1.22
N ALA A 50 11.94 -5.82 2.48
CA ALA A 50 12.85 -6.06 3.60
C ALA A 50 13.52 -7.44 3.50
N ARG A 51 12.77 -8.49 3.13
CA ARG A 51 13.33 -9.84 2.96
C ARG A 51 14.31 -9.89 1.78
N GLU A 52 13.89 -9.39 0.62
CA GLU A 52 14.63 -9.55 -0.64
C GLU A 52 15.82 -8.60 -0.78
N HIS A 53 15.67 -7.34 -0.35
CA HIS A 53 16.64 -6.28 -0.63
C HIS A 53 17.41 -5.82 0.61
N VAL A 54 17.02 -6.25 1.81
CA VAL A 54 17.69 -5.89 3.06
C VAL A 54 18.25 -7.10 3.79
N ALA A 55 17.48 -8.18 3.94
CA ALA A 55 17.87 -9.34 4.75
C ALA A 55 18.55 -10.44 3.93
N HIS A 56 18.31 -10.51 2.62
CA HIS A 56 18.77 -11.61 1.78
C HIS A 56 20.28 -11.88 1.93
N PRO A 57 20.71 -13.15 2.13
CA PRO A 57 22.09 -13.49 2.49
C PRO A 57 23.09 -13.14 1.38
N ASP A 58 22.68 -13.29 0.12
CA ASP A 58 23.58 -13.10 -1.04
C ASP A 58 23.81 -11.63 -1.42
N LEU A 59 23.27 -10.68 -0.65
CA LEU A 59 23.46 -9.25 -0.93
C LEU A 59 24.84 -8.77 -0.51
N THR A 60 25.53 -8.13 -1.44
CA THR A 60 26.71 -7.31 -1.12
C THR A 60 26.33 -6.17 -0.16
N ALA A 61 27.31 -5.64 0.56
CA ALA A 61 27.11 -4.49 1.46
C ALA A 61 26.49 -3.28 0.73
N SER A 62 26.90 -3.02 -0.52
CA SER A 62 26.38 -1.93 -1.33
C SER A 62 24.91 -2.14 -1.72
N GLN A 63 24.52 -3.36 -2.13
CA GLN A 63 23.13 -3.69 -2.43
C GLN A 63 22.25 -3.58 -1.18
N ARG A 64 22.71 -4.12 -0.05
CA ARG A 64 22.00 -4.06 1.23
C ARG A 64 21.76 -2.61 1.67
N LYS A 65 22.79 -1.75 1.57
CA LYS A 65 22.67 -0.32 1.87
C LYS A 65 21.60 0.36 1.00
N LYS A 66 21.60 0.09 -0.31
CA LYS A 66 20.56 0.63 -1.22
C LYS A 66 19.16 0.17 -0.82
N GLY A 67 19.00 -1.11 -0.45
CA GLY A 67 17.72 -1.66 0.02
C GLY A 67 17.22 -0.97 1.29
N VAL A 68 18.11 -0.75 2.26
CA VAL A 68 17.79 -0.02 3.51
C VAL A 68 17.40 1.43 3.23
N ASP A 69 18.19 2.14 2.41
CA ASP A 69 17.94 3.54 2.07
C ASP A 69 16.56 3.69 1.38
N ALA A 70 16.21 2.77 0.48
CA ALA A 70 14.90 2.72 -0.17
C ALA A 70 13.76 2.44 0.84
N LEU A 71 13.94 1.47 1.74
CA LEU A 71 12.94 1.10 2.74
C LEU A 71 12.67 2.24 3.73
N VAL A 72 13.72 2.85 4.29
CA VAL A 72 13.61 4.02 5.17
C VAL A 72 12.96 5.19 4.44
N GLY A 73 13.31 5.39 3.16
CA GLY A 73 12.69 6.39 2.30
C GLY A 73 11.19 6.18 2.08
N ALA A 74 10.74 4.92 1.97
CA ALA A 74 9.33 4.60 1.88
C ALA A 74 8.61 4.88 3.20
N ILE A 75 9.13 4.34 4.33
CA ILE A 75 8.57 4.54 5.68
C ILE A 75 8.33 6.01 5.99
N ARG A 76 9.32 6.87 5.74
CA ARG A 76 9.20 8.32 5.99
C ARG A 76 8.13 9.02 5.15
N ARG A 77 7.77 8.48 3.98
CA ARG A 77 6.78 9.08 3.08
C ARG A 77 5.35 8.73 3.47
N TYR A 78 5.12 7.49 3.92
CA TYR A 78 3.76 7.03 4.26
C TYR A 78 3.42 7.16 5.75
N SER A 79 4.43 7.35 6.63
CA SER A 79 4.23 7.59 8.06
C SER A 79 3.91 9.06 8.40
N LYS A 80 3.87 9.93 7.39
CA LYS A 80 3.31 11.28 7.49
C LYS A 80 1.84 11.23 7.15
#